data_AF-A0A556UCN7-F1
#
_entry.id   AF-A0A556UCN7-F1
#
_cell.length_a   1.000
_cell.length_b   1.000
_cell.length_c   1.000
_cell.angle_alpha   90.00
_cell.angle_beta   90.00
_cell.angle_gamma   90.00
#
_symmetry.space_group_name_H-M   'P 1'
#
loop_
_entity.id
_entity.type
_entity.pdbx_description
1 polymer ?
#
loop_
_entity_poly.entity_id
_entity_poly.type
_entity_poly.pdbx_seq_one_letter_code
_entity_poly.pdbx_strand_id
1 'polypeptide(L)'
;MKKEFKFLAIFGIVASFAGFSGNINNGHLINIKTETVQAAVTSSITLPKSAGYTKSNILRENEGTISKANRNKLIKGSIAGMKENKFIDTDTSDNRSVDVLHLSHSDQVEISKYTLSLINSARRQMGKRDWTYSDNALKFANRVALEYTNNNKSCWDPDHYVAGIKRAAKASGLSTIGQVYEDESGLPITSEYNGHTRTMKVLKEQIYFNVKQMLFGGFYGSDNQMNDASRYVEWEHAGDLLGLRSKYDAKTKLFGVSFSSLKDDDSKISVHMIGVAKRYIKNYKKFNK
;
A
#
# COMPACT_ATOMS: atom_id res chain seq x y z
N MET A 1 -8.12 -15.52 -34.46
CA MET A 1 -7.09 -15.23 -33.42
C MET A 1 -7.70 -14.32 -32.37
N LYS A 2 -7.56 -14.60 -31.08
CA LYS A 2 -7.92 -13.64 -30.01
C LYS A 2 -6.70 -12.77 -29.70
N LYS A 3 -6.90 -11.45 -29.60
CA LYS A 3 -5.93 -10.53 -29.00
C LYS A 3 -6.39 -10.28 -27.56
N GLU A 4 -5.60 -10.71 -26.59
CA GLU A 4 -5.81 -10.39 -25.18
C GLU A 4 -5.49 -8.90 -24.97
N PHE A 5 -6.51 -8.07 -24.75
CA PHE A 5 -6.32 -6.66 -24.41
C PHE A 5 -6.15 -6.51 -22.90
N LYS A 6 -4.90 -6.33 -22.45
CA LYS A 6 -4.63 -5.73 -21.13
C LYS A 6 -5.04 -4.25 -21.18
N PHE A 7 -6.08 -3.87 -20.43
CA PHE A 7 -6.34 -2.47 -20.08
C PHE A 7 -5.58 -2.16 -18.77
N LEU A 8 -4.67 -1.20 -18.72
CA LEU A 8 -4.89 0.26 -18.70
C LEU A 8 -5.76 0.71 -17.51
N ALA A 9 -5.11 1.15 -16.43
CA ALA A 9 -5.70 1.99 -15.41
C ALA A 9 -5.66 3.47 -15.86
N ILE A 10 -6.73 4.24 -15.58
CA ILE A 10 -6.83 5.66 -15.93
C ILE A 10 -7.37 6.44 -14.71
N PHE A 11 -6.86 7.66 -14.52
CA PHE A 11 -7.03 8.59 -13.39
C PHE A 11 -8.49 8.99 -13.04
N GLY A 12 -8.76 9.40 -11.78
CA GLY A 12 -9.74 10.50 -11.55
C GLY A 12 -10.44 10.72 -10.18
N ILE A 13 -9.84 11.53 -9.27
CA ILE A 13 -10.41 12.74 -8.59
C ILE A 13 -11.46 12.62 -7.41
N VAL A 14 -11.29 13.49 -6.36
CA VAL A 14 -12.12 13.89 -5.15
C VAL A 14 -11.83 13.22 -3.76
N ALA A 15 -12.11 13.94 -2.64
CA ALA A 15 -11.92 13.63 -1.18
C ALA A 15 -13.25 13.21 -0.45
N SER A 16 -13.47 13.13 0.89
CA SER A 16 -12.76 13.40 2.18
C SER A 16 -13.44 12.56 3.34
N PHE A 17 -13.04 12.35 4.63
CA PHE A 17 -11.95 12.62 5.63
C PHE A 17 -12.01 11.44 6.70
N ALA A 18 -11.20 11.17 7.76
CA ALA A 18 -9.90 11.56 8.39
C ALA A 18 -9.49 10.44 9.48
N GLY A 19 -8.43 10.42 10.35
CA GLY A 19 -7.85 9.21 11.09
C GLY A 19 -7.74 9.00 12.66
N PHE A 20 -7.83 7.71 13.10
CA PHE A 20 -8.26 7.06 14.39
C PHE A 20 -7.23 7.18 15.58
N SER A 21 -7.61 7.08 16.90
CA SER A 21 -6.63 7.00 18.04
C SER A 21 -7.10 6.39 19.43
N GLY A 22 -6.14 5.95 20.28
CA GLY A 22 -6.28 5.07 21.49
C GLY A 22 -4.95 4.36 21.95
N ASN A 23 -4.91 3.12 22.53
CA ASN A 23 -3.65 2.41 22.97
C ASN A 23 -3.86 0.87 23.27
N ILE A 24 -2.95 -0.07 23.65
CA ILE A 24 -1.55 -0.18 24.25
C ILE A 24 -0.77 -1.45 23.72
N ASN A 25 0.48 -1.79 24.18
CA ASN A 25 1.28 -3.01 23.82
C ASN A 25 2.52 -3.32 24.76
N ASN A 26 3.35 -4.34 24.44
CA ASN A 26 4.75 -4.59 24.89
C ASN A 26 5.51 -5.54 23.90
N GLY A 27 6.70 -6.15 24.08
CA GLY A 27 7.77 -6.26 25.12
C GLY A 27 8.58 -7.58 24.87
N HIS A 28 9.82 -7.89 25.33
CA HIS A 28 10.91 -7.13 25.98
C HIS A 28 12.28 -7.72 25.50
N LEU A 29 12.92 -7.15 24.46
CA LEU A 29 14.17 -7.67 23.85
C LEU A 29 15.00 -6.58 23.13
N ILE A 30 16.32 -6.83 23.03
CA ILE A 30 17.36 -6.21 22.16
C ILE A 30 17.06 -4.81 21.61
N ASN A 31 17.82 -3.79 22.05
CA ASN A 31 17.63 -2.38 21.71
C ASN A 31 18.10 -1.96 20.29
N ILE A 32 17.58 -2.65 19.28
CA ILE A 32 17.22 -2.01 18.01
C ILE A 32 16.11 -1.00 18.36
N LYS A 33 16.05 0.18 17.71
CA LYS A 33 14.85 1.06 17.78
C LYS A 33 13.64 0.48 17.00
N THR A 34 13.37 -0.80 17.21
CA THR A 34 12.05 -1.39 16.97
C THR A 34 11.12 -0.97 18.09
N GLU A 35 10.62 0.25 17.98
CA GLU A 35 9.45 0.68 18.75
C GLU A 35 8.29 -0.27 18.41
N THR A 36 7.95 -1.16 19.35
CA THR A 36 6.63 -1.79 19.38
C THR A 36 5.61 -0.68 19.58
N VAL A 37 5.09 -0.13 18.47
CA VAL A 37 4.27 1.09 18.46
C VAL A 37 3.16 0.95 19.50
N GLN A 38 3.27 1.77 20.55
CA GLN A 38 2.38 1.82 21.69
C GLN A 38 1.06 2.43 21.17
N ALA A 39 0.06 1.58 20.96
CA ALA A 39 -0.73 1.64 19.72
C ALA A 39 -1.85 2.72 19.67
N ALA A 40 -1.47 4.00 19.47
CA ALA A 40 -2.33 5.13 19.08
C ALA A 40 -3.38 4.67 18.05
N VAL A 41 -4.59 4.31 18.52
CA VAL A 41 -5.43 3.27 17.90
C VAL A 41 -5.56 3.52 16.41
N THR A 42 -4.85 2.68 15.68
CA THR A 42 -4.48 2.97 14.31
C THR A 42 -5.62 2.57 13.40
N SER A 43 -5.99 3.45 12.46
CA SER A 43 -7.11 3.20 11.54
C SER A 43 -7.02 1.77 11.01
N SER A 44 -8.11 1.02 11.17
CA SER A 44 -8.11 -0.40 10.84
C SER A 44 -8.95 -0.66 9.59
N ILE A 45 -8.65 -1.78 8.93
CA ILE A 45 -9.44 -2.29 7.81
C ILE A 45 -10.04 -3.62 8.23
N THR A 46 -11.36 -3.64 8.39
CA THR A 46 -12.16 -4.85 8.64
C THR A 46 -12.35 -5.61 7.34
N LEU A 47 -12.10 -6.92 7.37
CA LEU A 47 -12.21 -7.79 6.20
C LEU A 47 -13.57 -8.53 6.23
N PRO A 48 -14.48 -8.30 5.27
CA PRO A 48 -15.85 -8.78 5.31
C PRO A 48 -15.96 -10.25 4.86
N LYS A 49 -15.44 -11.13 5.71
CA LYS A 49 -15.39 -12.59 5.51
C LYS A 49 -16.78 -13.19 5.24
N SER A 50 -17.80 -12.69 5.95
CA SER A 50 -19.21 -13.07 5.82
C SER A 50 -19.78 -12.77 4.42
N ALA A 51 -19.37 -11.67 3.80
CA ALA A 51 -19.77 -11.30 2.45
C ALA A 51 -19.04 -12.10 1.35
N GLY A 52 -17.98 -12.84 1.71
CA GLY A 52 -17.21 -13.70 0.81
C GLY A 52 -15.72 -13.37 0.68
N TYR A 53 -15.23 -12.31 1.35
CA TYR A 53 -13.82 -11.91 1.34
C TYR A 53 -12.99 -12.82 2.25
N THR A 54 -12.67 -14.03 1.76
CA THR A 54 -12.00 -15.09 2.55
C THR A 54 -10.58 -15.38 2.08
N LYS A 55 -9.74 -15.81 3.02
CA LYS A 55 -8.37 -16.29 2.80
C LYS A 55 -8.24 -17.30 1.64
N SER A 56 -9.22 -18.20 1.51
CA SER A 56 -9.28 -19.23 0.47
C SER A 56 -9.57 -18.62 -0.90
N ASN A 57 -10.50 -17.66 -0.98
CA ASN A 57 -10.87 -17.02 -2.23
C ASN A 57 -9.73 -16.14 -2.77
N ILE A 58 -9.11 -15.31 -1.91
CA ILE A 58 -7.99 -14.44 -2.31
C ILE A 58 -6.82 -15.28 -2.84
N LEU A 59 -6.43 -16.33 -2.11
CA LEU A 59 -5.35 -17.23 -2.54
C LEU A 59 -5.67 -17.94 -3.85
N ARG A 60 -6.93 -18.36 -4.06
CA ARG A 60 -7.35 -19.03 -5.30
C ARG A 60 -7.45 -18.08 -6.49
N GLU A 61 -7.80 -16.81 -6.29
CA GLU A 61 -7.74 -15.79 -7.35
C GLU A 61 -6.29 -15.62 -7.80
N ASN A 62 -5.37 -15.42 -6.84
CA ASN A 62 -3.94 -15.25 -7.07
C ASN A 62 -3.25 -16.49 -7.69
N GLU A 63 -3.60 -17.69 -7.23
CA GLU A 63 -3.08 -18.95 -7.79
C GLU A 63 -3.81 -19.37 -9.08
N GLY A 64 -4.76 -18.57 -9.60
CA GLY A 64 -5.50 -18.85 -10.84
C GLY A 64 -6.47 -20.04 -10.77
N THR A 65 -6.83 -20.49 -9.57
CA THR A 65 -7.63 -21.71 -9.30
C THR A 65 -9.02 -21.44 -8.70
N ILE A 66 -9.51 -20.19 -8.82
CA ILE A 66 -10.84 -19.81 -8.33
C ILE A 66 -11.96 -20.26 -9.28
N SER A 67 -13.11 -20.66 -8.72
CA SER A 67 -14.32 -20.88 -9.51
C SER A 67 -15.09 -19.57 -9.69
N LYS A 68 -15.80 -19.39 -10.81
CA LYS A 68 -16.66 -18.22 -11.07
C LYS A 68 -17.60 -17.89 -9.89
N ALA A 69 -18.18 -18.91 -9.27
CA ALA A 69 -19.05 -18.76 -8.11
C ALA A 69 -18.32 -18.22 -6.85
N ASN A 70 -17.04 -18.55 -6.66
CA ASN A 70 -16.23 -18.02 -5.56
C ASN A 70 -15.62 -16.66 -5.89
N ARG A 71 -15.32 -16.36 -7.18
CA ARG A 71 -14.96 -15.01 -7.63
C ARG A 71 -16.10 -14.01 -7.40
N ASN A 72 -17.35 -14.39 -7.71
CA ASN A 72 -18.51 -13.56 -7.40
C ASN A 72 -18.66 -13.27 -5.89
N LYS A 73 -18.30 -14.22 -5.01
CA LYS A 73 -18.24 -14.01 -3.56
C LYS A 73 -17.08 -13.08 -3.15
N LEU A 74 -15.92 -13.20 -3.80
CA LEU A 74 -14.77 -12.32 -3.57
C LEU A 74 -15.07 -10.88 -4.00
N ILE A 75 -15.76 -10.69 -5.13
CA ILE A 75 -16.28 -9.39 -5.58
C ILE A 75 -17.30 -8.84 -4.59
N LYS A 76 -18.33 -9.61 -4.20
CA LYS A 76 -19.32 -9.17 -3.20
C LYS A 76 -18.66 -8.75 -1.87
N GLY A 77 -17.65 -9.51 -1.44
CA GLY A 77 -16.82 -9.18 -0.29
C GLY A 77 -15.97 -7.90 -0.50
N SER A 78 -15.45 -7.67 -1.70
CA SER A 78 -14.67 -6.47 -2.01
C SER A 78 -15.56 -5.22 -2.05
N ILE A 79 -16.78 -5.33 -2.61
CA ILE A 79 -17.82 -4.28 -2.57
C ILE A 79 -18.19 -3.92 -1.13
N ALA A 80 -18.41 -4.93 -0.27
CA ALA A 80 -18.62 -4.72 1.16
C ALA A 80 -17.42 -3.99 1.79
N GLY A 81 -16.20 -4.44 1.49
CA GLY A 81 -14.95 -3.91 2.03
C GLY A 81 -14.72 -2.44 1.67
N MET A 82 -14.98 -2.04 0.42
CA MET A 82 -14.88 -0.64 -0.01
C MET A 82 -15.91 0.26 0.69
N LYS A 83 -17.11 -0.25 0.99
CA LYS A 83 -18.22 0.54 1.56
C LYS A 83 -18.19 0.62 3.10
N GLU A 84 -17.89 -0.49 3.77
CA GLU A 84 -17.94 -0.63 5.24
C GLU A 84 -16.71 0.01 5.92
N ASN A 85 -15.55 0.00 5.27
CA ASN A 85 -14.33 0.59 5.81
C ASN A 85 -14.32 2.11 5.59
N LYS A 86 -14.47 2.88 6.68
CA LYS A 86 -14.43 4.34 6.69
C LYS A 86 -13.28 4.85 7.55
N PHE A 87 -12.69 5.96 7.11
CA PHE A 87 -11.70 6.71 7.85
C PHE A 87 -12.47 7.54 8.92
N ILE A 88 -11.97 7.60 10.17
CA ILE A 88 -12.59 8.30 11.31
C ILE A 88 -11.49 9.02 12.11
N ASP A 89 -11.57 10.33 12.37
CA ASP A 89 -10.48 11.10 13.00
C ASP A 89 -10.63 11.48 14.47
N THR A 90 -9.52 11.44 15.21
CA THR A 90 -9.38 12.08 16.54
C THR A 90 -8.06 12.82 16.82
N ASP A 91 -7.07 12.82 15.91
CA ASP A 91 -5.81 13.55 16.09
C ASP A 91 -5.86 14.96 15.44
N THR A 92 -5.81 15.98 16.28
CA THR A 92 -5.85 17.38 15.83
C THR A 92 -4.49 17.89 15.32
N SER A 93 -3.38 17.19 15.59
CA SER A 93 -2.05 17.54 15.09
C SER A 93 -1.85 17.15 13.61
N ASP A 94 -2.71 16.28 13.07
CA ASP A 94 -2.73 15.93 11.65
C ASP A 94 -3.29 17.05 10.76
N ASN A 95 -3.90 18.09 11.33
CA ASN A 95 -4.28 19.30 10.61
C ASN A 95 -3.06 20.10 10.10
N ARG A 96 -1.83 19.77 10.52
CA ARG A 96 -0.60 20.38 10.00
C ARG A 96 -0.45 20.14 8.49
N SER A 97 -0.01 21.17 7.77
CA SER A 97 0.34 21.05 6.35
C SER A 97 1.67 20.33 6.16
N VAL A 98 1.75 19.48 5.14
CA VAL A 98 2.96 18.76 4.72
C VAL A 98 3.12 18.83 3.20
N ASP A 99 4.38 18.93 2.76
CA ASP A 99 4.77 18.72 1.36
C ASP A 99 5.02 17.22 1.15
N VAL A 100 4.23 16.57 0.30
CA VAL A 100 4.32 15.11 0.08
C VAL A 100 5.61 14.69 -0.65
N LEU A 101 6.19 15.57 -1.47
CA LEU A 101 7.44 15.31 -2.17
C LEU A 101 8.67 15.65 -1.31
N HIS A 102 8.50 16.49 -0.29
CA HIS A 102 9.56 16.93 0.63
C HIS A 102 9.26 16.62 2.11
N LEU A 103 8.56 15.53 2.39
CA LEU A 103 8.21 15.11 3.77
C LEU A 103 9.44 15.04 4.68
N SER A 104 9.30 15.54 5.92
CA SER A 104 10.31 15.36 6.95
C SER A 104 10.52 13.87 7.26
N HIS A 105 11.70 13.48 7.77
CA HIS A 105 11.92 12.08 8.14
C HIS A 105 10.90 11.58 9.18
N SER A 106 10.47 12.45 10.10
CA SER A 106 9.37 12.20 11.04
C SER A 106 8.05 11.87 10.33
N ASP A 107 7.64 12.69 9.35
CA ASP A 107 6.40 12.47 8.60
C ASP A 107 6.48 11.22 7.72
N GLN A 108 7.65 10.91 7.14
CA GLN A 108 7.91 9.67 6.41
C GLN A 108 7.80 8.42 7.32
N VAL A 109 8.37 8.49 8.53
CA VAL A 109 8.25 7.43 9.56
C VAL A 109 6.79 7.26 9.97
N GLU A 110 6.07 8.36 10.17
CA GLU A 110 4.69 8.38 10.60
C GLU A 110 3.74 7.79 9.56
N ILE A 111 3.79 8.27 8.31
CA ILE A 111 2.95 7.73 7.23
C ILE A 111 3.31 6.26 6.94
N SER A 112 4.59 5.88 7.02
CA SER A 112 5.02 4.48 6.93
C SER A 112 4.41 3.60 8.04
N LYS A 113 4.45 4.05 9.30
CA LYS A 113 3.84 3.34 10.44
C LYS A 113 2.32 3.27 10.33
N TYR A 114 1.69 4.35 9.86
CA TYR A 114 0.26 4.43 9.59
C TYR A 114 -0.17 3.43 8.51
N THR A 115 0.44 3.45 7.32
CA THR A 115 0.14 2.49 6.23
C THR A 115 0.36 1.05 6.68
N LEU A 116 1.46 0.79 7.39
CA LEU A 116 1.76 -0.52 7.96
C LEU A 116 0.68 -1.01 8.92
N SER A 117 0.08 -0.12 9.70
CA SER A 117 -0.93 -0.48 10.69
C SER A 117 -2.23 -0.96 10.05
N LEU A 118 -2.66 -0.33 8.94
CA LEU A 118 -3.78 -0.77 8.10
C LEU A 118 -3.54 -2.18 7.57
N ILE A 119 -2.40 -2.37 6.90
CA ILE A 119 -1.96 -3.66 6.35
C ILE A 119 -1.95 -4.73 7.46
N ASN A 120 -1.34 -4.44 8.61
CA ASN A 120 -1.26 -5.38 9.73
C ASN A 120 -2.64 -5.69 10.33
N SER A 121 -3.57 -4.73 10.43
CA SER A 121 -4.93 -4.98 10.91
C SER A 121 -5.68 -6.00 10.04
N ALA A 122 -5.50 -5.91 8.71
CA ALA A 122 -6.05 -6.86 7.75
C ALA A 122 -5.32 -8.22 7.80
N ARG A 123 -3.98 -8.22 7.91
CA ARG A 123 -3.15 -9.44 8.04
C ARG A 123 -3.53 -10.28 9.25
N ARG A 124 -3.72 -9.67 10.44
CA ARG A 124 -4.12 -10.37 11.66
C ARG A 124 -5.44 -11.12 11.47
N GLN A 125 -6.42 -10.50 10.80
CA GLN A 125 -7.70 -11.13 10.48
C GLN A 125 -7.58 -12.35 9.54
N MET A 126 -6.55 -12.42 8.70
CA MET A 126 -6.24 -13.58 7.85
C MET A 126 -5.34 -14.63 8.54
N GLY A 127 -5.05 -14.47 9.83
CA GLY A 127 -4.14 -15.35 10.58
C GLY A 127 -2.72 -15.28 10.02
N LYS A 128 -2.24 -14.07 9.71
CA LYS A 128 -0.90 -13.78 9.18
C LYS A 128 -0.13 -12.96 10.20
N ARG A 129 1.20 -13.13 10.22
CA ARG A 129 2.09 -12.34 11.09
C ARG A 129 2.26 -10.93 10.55
N ASP A 130 2.27 -9.97 11.45
CA ASP A 130 2.51 -8.56 11.20
C ASP A 130 3.87 -8.32 10.52
N TRP A 131 3.90 -7.36 9.61
CA TRP A 131 5.11 -6.74 9.08
C TRP A 131 5.65 -5.70 10.07
N THR A 132 6.91 -5.29 9.90
CA THR A 132 7.59 -4.38 10.83
C THR A 132 8.11 -3.16 10.09
N TYR A 133 7.90 -1.96 10.64
CA TYR A 133 8.48 -0.74 10.10
C TYR A 133 10.01 -0.84 10.10
N SER A 134 10.67 -0.28 9.07
CA SER A 134 12.12 -0.20 9.04
C SER A 134 12.58 1.02 8.26
N ASP A 135 13.40 1.85 8.90
CA ASP A 135 14.15 2.95 8.26
C ASP A 135 14.92 2.45 7.02
N ASN A 136 15.47 1.24 7.05
CA ASN A 136 16.17 0.65 5.90
C ASN A 136 15.22 0.29 4.72
N ALA A 137 13.96 -0.03 5.01
CA ALA A 137 12.94 -0.23 3.99
C ALA A 137 12.42 1.11 3.44
N LEU A 138 12.26 2.13 4.30
CA LEU A 138 11.97 3.51 3.90
C LEU A 138 13.08 4.11 3.02
N LYS A 139 14.36 3.96 3.40
CA LYS A 139 15.52 4.33 2.58
C LYS A 139 15.55 3.63 1.22
N PHE A 140 15.08 2.38 1.14
CA PHE A 140 14.90 1.70 -0.15
C PHE A 140 13.71 2.27 -0.93
N ALA A 141 12.58 2.55 -0.28
CA ALA A 141 11.43 3.22 -0.91
C ALA A 141 11.80 4.58 -1.49
N ASN A 142 12.53 5.43 -0.76
CA ASN A 142 13.01 6.72 -1.25
C ASN A 142 13.95 6.56 -2.46
N ARG A 143 14.72 5.46 -2.56
CA ARG A 143 15.51 5.13 -3.76
C ARG A 143 14.64 4.66 -4.93
N VAL A 144 13.51 3.97 -4.69
CA VAL A 144 12.57 3.59 -5.75
C VAL A 144 11.86 4.83 -6.29
N ALA A 145 11.29 5.67 -5.42
CA ALA A 145 10.68 6.95 -5.80
C ALA A 145 11.63 7.85 -6.60
N LEU A 146 12.89 7.99 -6.15
CA LEU A 146 13.92 8.73 -6.88
C LEU A 146 14.22 8.14 -8.26
N GLU A 147 14.15 6.81 -8.43
CA GLU A 147 14.28 6.17 -9.74
C GLU A 147 13.05 6.40 -10.63
N TYR A 148 11.84 6.50 -10.07
CA TYR A 148 10.64 6.89 -10.80
C TYR A 148 10.75 8.34 -11.31
N THR A 149 10.92 9.31 -10.42
CA THR A 149 11.05 10.74 -10.80
C THR A 149 12.23 10.98 -11.75
N ASN A 150 13.41 10.40 -11.51
CA ASN A 150 14.56 10.61 -12.41
C ASN A 150 14.32 10.13 -13.85
N ASN A 151 13.43 9.14 -14.05
CA ASN A 151 13.15 8.54 -15.36
C ASN A 151 11.76 8.94 -15.91
N ASN A 152 11.10 9.92 -15.29
CA ASN A 152 9.75 10.39 -15.63
C ASN A 152 8.72 9.25 -15.68
N LYS A 153 8.62 8.52 -14.57
CA LYS A 153 7.71 7.37 -14.38
C LYS A 153 6.77 7.55 -13.20
N SER A 154 5.62 6.88 -13.28
CA SER A 154 4.54 7.00 -12.30
C SER A 154 3.66 5.74 -12.24
N CYS A 155 2.80 5.66 -11.24
CA CYS A 155 1.79 4.61 -11.07
C CYS A 155 0.70 4.55 -12.18
N TRP A 156 0.78 5.46 -13.15
CA TRP A 156 -0.12 5.52 -14.32
C TRP A 156 0.58 5.12 -15.63
N ASP A 157 1.85 4.70 -15.56
CA ASP A 157 2.44 3.85 -16.59
C ASP A 157 1.73 2.47 -16.63
N PRO A 158 1.74 1.73 -17.76
CA PRO A 158 1.00 0.46 -17.87
C PRO A 158 1.51 -0.69 -17.00
N ASP A 159 2.76 -0.62 -16.51
CA ASP A 159 3.44 -1.60 -15.66
C ASP A 159 4.39 -0.84 -14.71
N HIS A 160 4.64 -1.38 -13.51
CA HIS A 160 5.66 -0.90 -12.56
C HIS A 160 7.02 -0.65 -13.23
N TYR A 161 7.80 0.33 -12.75
CA TYR A 161 9.12 0.65 -13.29
C TYR A 161 10.22 -0.32 -12.80
N VAL A 162 10.11 -1.60 -13.21
CA VAL A 162 10.98 -2.71 -12.81
C VAL A 162 12.48 -2.43 -13.02
N ALA A 163 12.84 -1.62 -14.01
CA ALA A 163 14.23 -1.20 -14.24
C ALA A 163 14.76 -0.32 -13.09
N GLY A 164 13.99 0.66 -12.64
CA GLY A 164 14.30 1.50 -11.48
C GLY A 164 14.33 0.69 -10.19
N ILE A 165 13.31 -0.14 -9.94
CA ILE A 165 13.22 -1.03 -8.77
C ILE A 165 14.47 -1.93 -8.68
N LYS A 166 14.94 -2.49 -9.80
CA LYS A 166 16.18 -3.31 -9.84
C LYS A 166 17.44 -2.50 -9.53
N ARG A 167 17.55 -1.24 -9.99
CA ARG A 167 18.68 -0.36 -9.66
C ARG A 167 18.66 0.06 -8.18
N ALA A 168 17.52 0.50 -7.67
CA ALA A 168 17.31 0.80 -6.26
C ALA A 168 17.60 -0.42 -5.36
N ALA A 169 17.17 -1.63 -5.75
CA ALA A 169 17.47 -2.86 -5.02
C ALA A 169 18.98 -3.14 -4.97
N LYS A 170 19.69 -3.02 -6.11
CA LYS A 170 21.16 -3.13 -6.17
C LYS A 170 21.84 -2.07 -5.30
N ALA A 171 21.31 -0.85 -5.26
CA ALA A 171 21.79 0.23 -4.41
C ALA A 171 21.60 -0.07 -2.91
N SER A 172 20.49 -0.69 -2.51
CA SER A 172 20.20 -1.09 -1.11
C SER A 172 20.77 -2.45 -0.68
N GLY A 173 21.50 -3.17 -1.54
CA GLY A 173 22.03 -4.51 -1.21
C GLY A 173 20.97 -5.62 -1.20
N LEU A 174 19.89 -5.43 -1.95
CA LEU A 174 18.77 -6.34 -2.13
C LEU A 174 18.89 -7.13 -3.45
N SER A 175 18.02 -8.13 -3.60
CA SER A 175 17.96 -9.03 -4.75
C SER A 175 17.35 -8.35 -5.97
N THR A 176 18.04 -8.32 -7.11
CA THR A 176 17.60 -7.63 -8.35
C THR A 176 16.63 -8.46 -9.20
N ILE A 177 15.78 -9.27 -8.56
CA ILE A 177 14.94 -10.27 -9.25
C ILE A 177 13.75 -9.66 -9.99
N GLY A 178 13.25 -8.50 -9.57
CA GLY A 178 12.19 -7.76 -10.27
C GLY A 178 11.22 -7.07 -9.32
N GLN A 179 9.98 -6.90 -9.78
CA GLN A 179 8.85 -6.54 -8.93
C GLN A 179 8.60 -7.70 -7.96
N VAL A 180 9.07 -7.55 -6.72
CA VAL A 180 8.79 -8.44 -5.57
C VAL A 180 8.66 -7.65 -4.26
N TYR A 181 8.59 -6.32 -4.37
CA TYR A 181 8.87 -5.38 -3.28
C TYR A 181 7.79 -4.35 -3.07
N GLU A 182 6.98 -4.06 -4.08
CA GLU A 182 6.20 -2.84 -4.17
C GLU A 182 4.73 -3.16 -4.39
N ASP A 183 3.87 -2.46 -3.67
CA ASP A 183 2.48 -2.25 -4.02
C ASP A 183 2.37 -0.75 -4.33
N GLU A 184 1.87 -0.37 -5.53
CA GLU A 184 1.93 1.01 -6.04
C GLU A 184 0.52 1.58 -6.25
N SER A 185 0.33 2.87 -5.98
CA SER A 185 -0.91 3.60 -6.24
C SER A 185 -0.67 5.07 -6.52
N GLY A 186 -1.70 5.79 -6.96
CA GLY A 186 -1.68 7.25 -7.09
C GLY A 186 -2.45 7.93 -5.97
N LEU A 187 -1.96 9.09 -5.53
CA LEU A 187 -2.79 10.02 -4.77
C LEU A 187 -3.81 10.68 -5.71
N PRO A 188 -5.02 11.04 -5.22
CA PRO A 188 -6.00 11.69 -6.06
C PRO A 188 -5.55 13.12 -6.40
N ILE A 189 -5.30 13.34 -7.69
CA ILE A 189 -5.26 14.67 -8.30
C ILE A 189 -6.67 15.24 -8.23
N THR A 190 -6.88 16.45 -7.73
CA THR A 190 -8.20 17.08 -7.69
C THR A 190 -8.12 18.60 -7.89
N SER A 191 -9.25 19.30 -8.01
CA SER A 191 -9.26 20.77 -7.95
C SER A 191 -8.90 21.34 -6.56
N GLU A 192 -8.98 20.51 -5.52
CA GLU A 192 -8.54 20.77 -4.14
C GLU A 192 -7.08 20.33 -3.92
N TYR A 193 -6.63 19.28 -4.62
CA TYR A 193 -5.31 18.65 -4.55
C TYR A 193 -4.65 18.62 -5.93
N ASN A 194 -4.41 19.80 -6.51
CA ASN A 194 -3.77 19.99 -7.82
C ASN A 194 -2.24 20.12 -7.72
N GLY A 195 -1.66 19.87 -6.54
CA GLY A 195 -0.23 19.97 -6.27
C GLY A 195 0.18 19.17 -5.03
N HIS A 196 1.45 19.24 -4.65
CA HIS A 196 2.07 18.31 -3.70
C HIS A 196 1.83 18.62 -2.20
N THR A 197 1.36 19.82 -1.86
CA THR A 197 1.03 20.21 -0.48
C THR A 197 -0.38 19.74 -0.07
N ARG A 198 -0.52 19.17 1.13
CA ARG A 198 -1.81 18.81 1.77
C ARG A 198 -1.62 18.63 3.28
N THR A 199 -2.67 18.48 4.08
CA THR A 199 -2.49 18.15 5.50
C THR A 199 -2.11 16.69 5.70
N MET A 200 -1.44 16.35 6.81
CA MET A 200 -1.16 14.93 7.14
C MET A 200 -2.48 14.12 7.25
N LYS A 201 -3.54 14.77 7.72
CA LYS A 201 -4.94 14.27 7.74
C LYS A 201 -5.41 13.78 6.37
N VAL A 202 -5.23 14.62 5.33
CA VAL A 202 -5.53 14.28 3.93
C VAL A 202 -4.62 13.16 3.44
N LEU A 203 -3.31 13.21 3.73
CA LEU A 203 -2.37 12.20 3.26
C LEU A 203 -2.71 10.81 3.82
N LYS A 204 -3.02 10.70 5.11
CA LYS A 204 -3.46 9.46 5.76
C LYS A 204 -4.77 8.94 5.16
N GLU A 205 -5.67 9.81 4.70
CA GLU A 205 -6.90 9.37 4.02
C GLU A 205 -6.60 8.74 2.67
N GLN A 206 -5.81 9.42 1.86
CA GLN A 206 -5.52 8.98 0.49
C GLN A 206 -4.79 7.62 0.54
N ILE A 207 -3.91 7.44 1.54
CA ILE A 207 -3.34 6.15 1.92
C ILE A 207 -4.41 5.15 2.40
N TYR A 208 -5.36 5.53 3.28
CA TYR A 208 -6.46 4.65 3.71
C TYR A 208 -7.26 4.12 2.52
N PHE A 209 -7.58 5.00 1.57
CA PHE A 209 -8.29 4.67 0.34
C PHE A 209 -7.44 3.80 -0.59
N ASN A 210 -6.17 4.12 -0.81
CA ASN A 210 -5.27 3.29 -1.63
C ASN A 210 -5.12 1.86 -1.04
N VAL A 211 -4.89 1.72 0.27
CA VAL A 211 -4.81 0.38 0.91
C VAL A 211 -6.16 -0.35 0.81
N LYS A 212 -7.30 0.35 0.90
CA LYS A 212 -8.61 -0.24 0.62
C LYS A 212 -8.71 -0.74 -0.83
N GLN A 213 -8.33 0.05 -1.84
CA GLN A 213 -8.36 -0.35 -3.25
C GLN A 213 -7.51 -1.61 -3.48
N MET A 214 -6.25 -1.59 -3.00
CA MET A 214 -5.30 -2.70 -3.09
C MET A 214 -5.84 -3.99 -2.46
N LEU A 215 -6.48 -3.91 -1.28
CA LEU A 215 -7.06 -5.08 -0.62
C LEU A 215 -8.36 -5.54 -1.30
N PHE A 216 -9.24 -4.62 -1.68
CA PHE A 216 -10.59 -4.90 -2.16
C PHE A 216 -10.71 -4.79 -3.67
N GLY A 217 -9.89 -5.56 -4.39
CA GLY A 217 -10.14 -5.89 -5.79
C GLY A 217 -9.55 -4.92 -6.84
N GLY A 218 -8.56 -4.11 -6.47
CA GLY A 218 -7.97 -3.13 -7.38
C GLY A 218 -8.98 -2.07 -7.81
N PHE A 219 -9.90 -1.69 -6.90
CA PHE A 219 -11.10 -0.91 -7.25
C PHE A 219 -10.75 0.42 -7.93
N TYR A 220 -11.25 0.61 -9.16
CA TYR A 220 -11.12 1.87 -9.90
C TYR A 220 -12.46 2.62 -10.03
N GLY A 221 -12.53 3.82 -9.47
CA GLY A 221 -13.74 4.66 -9.49
C GLY A 221 -13.93 5.44 -8.19
N SER A 222 -15.06 6.12 -8.07
CA SER A 222 -15.47 6.89 -6.88
C SER A 222 -16.55 6.17 -6.05
N ASP A 223 -16.92 6.70 -4.88
CA ASP A 223 -17.85 6.05 -3.93
C ASP A 223 -19.21 5.63 -4.55
N ASN A 224 -19.75 6.39 -5.51
CA ASN A 224 -21.01 6.02 -6.18
C ASN A 224 -20.88 4.79 -7.11
N GLN A 225 -19.66 4.49 -7.57
CA GLN A 225 -19.32 3.36 -8.43
C GLN A 225 -18.96 2.09 -7.65
N MET A 226 -18.89 2.11 -6.31
CA MET A 226 -18.50 0.95 -5.51
C MET A 226 -19.41 -0.29 -5.65
N ASN A 227 -20.63 -0.14 -6.19
CA ASN A 227 -21.53 -1.28 -6.42
C ASN A 227 -21.33 -1.95 -7.80
N ASP A 228 -20.56 -1.34 -8.70
CA ASP A 228 -20.29 -1.84 -10.05
C ASP A 228 -19.20 -2.93 -10.02
N ALA A 229 -19.64 -4.17 -10.21
CA ALA A 229 -18.79 -5.37 -10.16
C ALA A 229 -17.70 -5.39 -11.25
N SER A 230 -17.80 -4.60 -12.33
CA SER A 230 -16.76 -4.54 -13.37
C SER A 230 -15.48 -3.87 -12.90
N ARG A 231 -15.56 -3.05 -11.84
CA ARG A 231 -14.43 -2.27 -11.29
C ARG A 231 -13.51 -3.04 -10.36
N TYR A 232 -13.84 -4.29 -10.08
CA TYR A 232 -13.10 -5.20 -9.20
C TYR A 232 -12.33 -6.19 -10.08
N VAL A 233 -11.12 -5.78 -10.46
CA VAL A 233 -10.33 -6.38 -11.54
C VAL A 233 -9.21 -7.30 -11.05
N GLU A 234 -8.57 -6.99 -9.92
CA GLU A 234 -7.23 -7.46 -9.56
C GLU A 234 -7.12 -7.76 -8.05
N TRP A 235 -6.33 -8.76 -7.64
CA TRP A 235 -6.11 -9.10 -6.22
C TRP A 235 -4.66 -9.55 -5.93
N GLU A 236 -3.70 -9.23 -6.79
CA GLU A 236 -2.26 -9.48 -6.57
C GLU A 236 -1.69 -8.59 -5.45
N HIS A 237 -2.13 -7.32 -5.35
CA HIS A 237 -1.84 -6.42 -4.23
C HIS A 237 -2.46 -6.93 -2.93
N ALA A 238 -3.75 -7.31 -2.97
CA ALA A 238 -4.43 -7.98 -1.86
C ALA A 238 -3.67 -9.26 -1.45
N GLY A 239 -3.15 -9.96 -2.45
CA GLY A 239 -2.21 -11.06 -2.31
C GLY A 239 -0.96 -10.65 -1.54
N ASP A 240 -0.18 -9.67 -1.98
CA ASP A 240 1.12 -9.39 -1.35
C ASP A 240 0.96 -8.83 0.07
N LEU A 241 0.10 -7.83 0.23
CA LEU A 241 -0.21 -7.19 1.51
C LEU A 241 -0.71 -8.21 2.56
N LEU A 242 -1.48 -9.22 2.16
CA LEU A 242 -1.94 -10.30 3.05
C LEU A 242 -1.02 -11.54 3.05
N GLY A 243 0.00 -11.60 2.18
CA GLY A 243 0.83 -12.79 1.93
C GLY A 243 0.00 -13.98 1.44
N LEU A 244 -0.92 -13.74 0.50
CA LEU A 244 -1.84 -14.65 -0.16
C LEU A 244 -1.69 -14.67 -1.69
N ARG A 245 -0.57 -14.20 -2.25
CA ARG A 245 -0.21 -14.48 -3.66
C ARG A 245 0.08 -15.96 -3.88
N SER A 246 0.70 -16.61 -2.90
CA SER A 246 0.98 -18.04 -2.94
C SER A 246 1.21 -18.65 -1.56
N LYS A 247 1.17 -19.98 -1.49
CA LYS A 247 1.69 -20.74 -0.33
C LYS A 247 3.16 -20.46 0.03
N TYR A 248 3.94 -19.78 -0.83
CA TYR A 248 5.36 -19.46 -0.63
C TYR A 248 5.62 -18.02 -0.16
N ASP A 249 4.59 -17.24 0.18
CA ASP A 249 4.79 -15.84 0.58
C ASP A 249 5.60 -15.64 1.87
N ALA A 250 6.22 -14.47 1.97
CA ALA A 250 7.03 -14.10 3.12
C ALA A 250 6.13 -13.95 4.37
N LYS A 251 6.41 -14.76 5.41
CA LYS A 251 5.66 -14.72 6.69
C LYS A 251 5.64 -13.31 7.30
N THR A 252 6.73 -12.56 7.16
CA THR A 252 6.83 -11.12 7.47
C THR A 252 7.72 -10.40 6.45
N LYS A 253 7.52 -9.07 6.30
CA LYS A 253 8.40 -8.14 5.58
C LYS A 253 8.82 -6.99 6.52
N LEU A 254 9.90 -6.30 6.16
CA LEU A 254 10.24 -4.96 6.64
C LEU A 254 9.58 -3.92 5.73
N PHE A 255 9.06 -2.81 6.25
CA PHE A 255 8.16 -1.93 5.51
C PHE A 255 8.49 -0.43 5.63
N GLY A 256 8.25 0.32 4.55
CA GLY A 256 8.28 1.78 4.48
C GLY A 256 7.49 2.30 3.26
N VAL A 257 7.11 3.57 3.26
CA VAL A 257 6.36 4.24 2.18
C VAL A 257 7.13 5.47 1.71
N SER A 258 7.17 5.69 0.40
CA SER A 258 7.70 6.90 -0.23
C SER A 258 6.77 7.40 -1.34
N PHE A 259 7.06 8.61 -1.84
CA PHE A 259 6.27 9.28 -2.87
C PHE A 259 7.19 9.79 -3.98
N SER A 260 6.72 9.75 -5.23
CA SER A 260 7.40 10.33 -6.39
C SER A 260 6.44 11.15 -7.23
N SER A 261 6.95 12.11 -7.99
CA SER A 261 6.20 12.76 -9.08
C SER A 261 6.81 12.49 -10.44
N LEU A 262 6.12 12.90 -11.50
CA LEU A 262 6.77 13.19 -12.78
C LEU A 262 7.65 14.45 -12.64
N LYS A 263 8.59 14.64 -13.56
CA LYS A 263 9.46 15.83 -13.60
C LYS A 263 8.72 17.09 -14.02
N ASP A 264 7.80 16.92 -14.95
CA ASP A 264 7.10 18.00 -15.65
C ASP A 264 5.66 18.17 -15.12
N ASP A 265 5.30 17.43 -14.07
CA ASP A 265 3.98 17.43 -13.42
C ASP A 265 4.11 16.91 -11.97
N ASP A 266 4.21 17.83 -11.01
CA ASP A 266 4.33 17.56 -9.57
C ASP A 266 2.99 17.22 -8.89
N SER A 267 1.86 17.45 -9.57
CA SER A 267 0.53 17.03 -9.14
C SER A 267 0.35 15.51 -9.21
N LYS A 268 1.02 14.86 -10.17
CA LYS A 268 1.00 13.42 -10.42
C LYS A 268 1.86 12.63 -9.42
N ILE A 269 1.38 12.54 -8.17
CA ILE A 269 2.08 11.82 -7.11
C ILE A 269 1.74 10.32 -7.08
N SER A 270 2.77 9.51 -7.29
CA SER A 270 2.79 8.06 -7.08
C SER A 270 3.19 7.71 -5.65
N VAL A 271 2.69 6.59 -5.14
CA VAL A 271 2.85 6.08 -3.78
C VAL A 271 3.50 4.70 -3.85
N HIS A 272 4.66 4.54 -3.23
CA HIS A 272 5.42 3.28 -3.25
C HIS A 272 5.33 2.60 -1.88
N MET A 273 4.45 1.62 -1.72
CA MET A 273 4.34 0.84 -0.48
C MET A 273 5.34 -0.33 -0.53
N ILE A 274 6.50 -0.15 0.09
CA ILE A 274 7.64 -1.05 -0.07
C ILE A 274 7.74 -2.05 1.08
N GLY A 275 7.61 -3.33 0.73
CA GLY A 275 7.85 -4.47 1.60
C GLY A 275 9.09 -5.30 1.21
N VAL A 276 10.10 -5.33 2.08
CA VAL A 276 11.33 -6.15 1.94
C VAL A 276 11.24 -7.42 2.78
N ALA A 277 11.09 -8.58 2.14
CA ALA A 277 11.24 -9.87 2.81
C ALA A 277 12.73 -10.20 3.08
N LYS A 278 13.08 -10.71 4.27
CA LYS A 278 14.48 -11.04 4.65
C LYS A 278 15.23 -11.90 3.63
N ARG A 279 14.54 -12.81 2.93
CA ARG A 279 15.09 -13.68 1.87
C ARG A 279 15.67 -12.93 0.66
N TYR A 280 15.27 -11.67 0.46
CA TYR A 280 15.73 -10.80 -0.62
C TYR A 280 16.87 -9.86 -0.20
N ILE A 281 17.22 -9.79 1.09
CA ILE A 281 18.41 -9.05 1.53
C ILE A 281 19.64 -9.88 1.20
N LYS A 282 20.52 -9.36 0.32
CA LYS A 282 21.76 -10.04 -0.10
C LYS A 282 23.00 -9.52 0.62
N ASN A 283 22.98 -8.27 1.07
CA ASN A 283 24.05 -7.68 1.88
C ASN A 283 23.46 -6.83 3.03
N TYR A 284 23.37 -7.42 4.22
CA TYR A 284 22.88 -6.74 5.43
C TYR A 284 23.73 -5.52 5.82
N LYS A 285 25.06 -5.52 5.57
CA LYS A 285 25.92 -4.35 5.82
C LYS A 285 25.68 -3.19 4.85
N LYS A 286 24.98 -3.43 3.73
CA LYS A 286 24.58 -2.40 2.76
C LYS A 286 23.11 -1.99 2.91
N PHE A 287 22.24 -2.92 3.32
CA PHE A 287 20.84 -2.63 3.64
C PHE A 287 20.70 -1.85 4.95
N ASN A 288 21.55 -2.11 5.94
CA ASN A 288 21.54 -1.40 7.24
C ASN A 288 22.39 -0.10 7.23
N LYS A 289 22.36 0.65 6.13
CA LYS A 289 23.02 1.95 5.96
C LYS A 289 22.04 2.97 5.36
#